data_AF-A0A6M8W8I3-F1
#
_entry.id   AF-A0A6M8W8I3-F1
#
_cell.length_a   1.000
_cell.length_b   1.000
_cell.length_c   1.000
_cell.angle_alpha   90.00
_cell.angle_beta   90.00
_cell.angle_gamma   90.00
#
_symmetry.space_group_name_H-M   'P 1'
#
loop_
_entity.id
_entity.type
_entity.pdbx_description
1 polymer ?
#
loop_
_entity_poly.entity_id
_entity_poly.type
_entity_poly.pdbx_seq_one_letter_code
_entity_poly.pdbx_strand_id
1 'polypeptide(L)'
;MGLDFAVSQLEATGWAGSESGGCGRLADGRVYPEPVRVSREFADAGFVLRLRHVPLFDCYRAEWSEASTEAPAGGSGPDAGGSVRTVVGRTCDEAAVYALALMRRSAAMATI
;
A
#
# COMPACT_ATOMS: atom_id res chain seq x y z
N MET A 1 -6.69 -0.72 -11.86
CA MET A 1 -6.30 -2.15 -11.87
C MET A 1 -7.46 -2.93 -11.25
N GLY A 2 -7.40 -4.26 -11.15
CA GLY A 2 -8.38 -5.02 -10.40
C GLY A 2 -7.85 -5.36 -9.01
N LEU A 3 -8.74 -5.49 -8.02
CA LEU A 3 -8.35 -5.97 -6.70
C LEU A 3 -7.72 -7.38 -6.79
N ASP A 4 -8.19 -8.21 -7.72
CA ASP A 4 -7.63 -9.54 -8.01
C ASP A 4 -6.15 -9.48 -8.39
N PHE A 5 -5.76 -8.49 -9.20
CA PHE A 5 -4.39 -8.30 -9.64
C PHE A 5 -3.52 -7.81 -8.49
N ALA A 6 -4.03 -6.89 -7.67
CA ALA A 6 -3.32 -6.39 -6.50
C ALA A 6 -3.04 -7.50 -5.49
N VAL A 7 -4.01 -8.39 -5.27
CA VAL A 7 -3.84 -9.57 -4.41
C VAL A 7 -2.81 -10.53 -4.99
N SER A 8 -2.87 -10.83 -6.30
CA SER A 8 -1.86 -11.69 -6.93
C SER A 8 -0.44 -11.12 -6.79
N GLN A 9 -0.27 -9.79 -6.90
CA GLN A 9 1.03 -9.15 -6.66
C GLN A 9 1.46 -9.25 -5.20
N LEU A 10 0.53 -9.14 -4.25
CA LEU A 10 0.82 -9.27 -2.83
C LEU A 10 1.23 -10.72 -2.49
N GLU A 11 0.49 -11.71 -2.98
CA GLU A 11 0.80 -13.14 -2.84
C GLU A 11 2.19 -13.48 -3.41
N ALA A 12 2.57 -12.86 -4.54
CA ALA A 12 3.91 -13.01 -5.12
C ALA A 12 5.05 -12.51 -4.21
N THR A 13 4.77 -11.67 -3.21
CA THR A 13 5.74 -11.27 -2.18
C THR A 13 5.84 -12.27 -1.00
N GLY A 14 5.21 -13.44 -1.12
CA GLY A 14 5.14 -14.44 -0.07
C GLY A 14 4.18 -14.08 1.06
N TRP A 15 3.27 -13.12 0.84
CA TRP A 15 2.22 -12.83 1.80
C TRP A 15 1.22 -13.99 1.80
N ALA A 16 1.20 -14.77 2.88
CA ALA A 16 0.16 -15.75 3.16
C ALA A 16 -0.87 -15.05 4.04
N GLY A 17 -2.11 -14.95 3.57
CA GLY A 17 -3.17 -14.28 4.31
C GLY A 17 -3.37 -14.91 5.68
N SER A 18 -2.75 -14.30 6.68
CA SER A 18 -2.80 -14.80 8.05
C SER A 18 -4.20 -14.54 8.58
N GLU A 19 -4.84 -15.57 9.14
CA GLU A 19 -6.23 -15.55 9.64
C GLU A 19 -6.48 -14.59 10.81
N SER A 20 -5.49 -13.77 11.17
CA SER A 20 -5.51 -12.88 12.32
C SER A 20 -6.18 -11.53 12.02
N GLY A 21 -7.45 -11.55 11.60
CA GLY A 21 -8.38 -10.41 11.57
C GLY A 21 -8.03 -9.23 10.63
N GLY A 22 -9.05 -8.54 10.12
CA GLY A 22 -8.88 -7.38 9.23
C GLY A 22 -8.48 -7.75 7.80
N CYS A 23 -8.94 -8.92 7.33
CA CYS A 23 -8.79 -9.36 5.94
C CYS A 23 -10.17 -9.49 5.30
N GLY A 24 -10.32 -8.92 4.11
CA GLY A 24 -11.46 -9.14 3.24
C GLY A 24 -11.30 -10.44 2.44
N ARG A 25 -12.40 -10.88 1.82
CA ARG A 25 -12.39 -11.96 0.82
C ARG A 25 -12.84 -11.46 -0.53
N LEU A 26 -12.15 -11.90 -1.57
CA LEU A 26 -12.65 -11.79 -2.94
C LEU A 26 -13.73 -12.85 -3.17
N ALA A 27 -14.56 -12.61 -4.19
CA ALA A 27 -15.55 -13.58 -4.67
C ALA A 27 -14.93 -14.93 -5.08
N ASP A 28 -13.65 -14.92 -5.44
CA ASP A 28 -12.84 -16.09 -5.81
C ASP A 28 -12.36 -16.91 -4.60
N GLY A 29 -12.60 -16.44 -3.37
CA GLY A 29 -12.22 -17.12 -2.12
C GLY A 29 -10.85 -16.72 -1.57
N ARG A 30 -10.02 -16.03 -2.38
CA ARG A 30 -8.76 -15.43 -1.91
C ARG A 30 -8.99 -14.37 -0.84
N VAL A 31 -8.06 -14.30 0.10
CA VAL A 31 -8.08 -13.32 1.20
C VAL A 31 -7.14 -12.16 0.88
N TYR A 32 -7.50 -10.96 1.33
CA TYR A 32 -6.67 -9.77 1.16
C TYR A 32 -6.73 -8.91 2.42
N PRO A 33 -5.66 -8.17 2.77
CA PRO A 33 -5.70 -7.29 3.93
C PRO A 33 -6.57 -6.08 3.64
N GLU A 34 -7.48 -5.76 4.56
CA GLU A 34 -8.27 -4.52 4.49
C GLU A 34 -7.37 -3.30 4.71
N PRO A 35 -7.78 -2.08 4.31
CA PRO A 35 -6.97 -0.87 4.40
C PRO A 35 -6.44 -0.61 5.81
N VAL A 36 -7.23 -0.93 6.85
CA VAL A 36 -6.83 -0.82 8.26
C VAL A 36 -5.66 -1.76 8.59
N ARG A 37 -5.68 -2.99 8.09
CA ARG A 37 -4.57 -3.94 8.28
C ARG A 37 -3.36 -3.47 7.49
N VAL A 38 -3.56 -3.05 6.25
CA VAL A 38 -2.48 -2.50 5.41
C VAL A 38 -1.77 -1.36 6.14
N SER A 39 -2.49 -0.37 6.68
CA SER A 39 -1.88 0.73 7.44
C SER A 39 -1.02 0.25 8.62
N ARG A 40 -1.42 -0.83 9.30
CA ARG A 40 -0.62 -1.43 10.38
C ARG A 40 0.65 -2.07 9.87
N GLU A 41 0.59 -2.82 8.77
CA GLU A 41 1.78 -3.44 8.15
C GLU A 41 2.78 -2.36 7.68
N PHE A 42 2.26 -1.23 7.16
CA PHE A 42 3.10 -0.08 6.84
C PHE A 42 3.79 0.49 8.08
N ALA A 43 3.03 0.72 9.16
CA ALA A 43 3.60 1.24 10.40
C ALA A 43 4.64 0.29 11.03
N ASP A 44 4.38 -1.02 11.00
CA ASP A 44 5.30 -2.06 11.49
C ASP A 44 6.62 -2.08 10.69
N ALA A 45 6.52 -1.90 9.37
CA ALA A 45 7.67 -1.76 8.49
C ALA A 45 8.37 -0.38 8.57
N GLY A 46 7.90 0.54 9.43
CA GLY A 46 8.48 1.87 9.58
C GLY A 46 8.13 2.83 8.44
N PHE A 47 6.99 2.63 7.78
CA PHE A 47 6.46 3.51 6.74
C PHE A 47 5.14 4.16 7.17
N VAL A 48 4.86 5.37 6.66
CA VAL A 48 3.60 6.07 6.90
C VAL A 48 2.76 6.03 5.64
N LEU A 49 1.64 5.29 5.65
CA LEU A 49 0.68 5.22 4.55
C LEU A 49 -0.42 6.29 4.69
N ARG A 50 -0.71 6.98 3.58
CA ARG A 50 -1.80 7.95 3.42
C ARG A 50 -2.68 7.52 2.26
N LEU A 51 -3.94 7.22 2.54
CA LEU A 51 -4.97 6.93 1.55
C LEU A 51 -5.87 8.15 1.38
N ARG A 52 -6.03 8.64 0.15
CA ARG A 52 -6.87 9.80 -0.17
C ARG A 52 -7.75 9.50 -1.37
N HIS A 53 -9.05 9.77 -1.22
CA HIS A 53 -9.98 9.77 -2.34
C HIS A 53 -9.81 11.04 -3.17
N VAL A 54 -9.67 10.89 -4.49
CA VAL A 54 -9.57 11.98 -5.46
C VAL A 54 -10.88 12.02 -6.25
N PRO A 55 -11.89 12.78 -5.79
CA PRO A 55 -13.24 12.74 -6.37
C PRO A 55 -13.28 13.21 -7.82
N LEU A 56 -12.32 14.05 -8.23
CA LEU A 56 -12.23 14.56 -9.61
C LEU A 56 -11.93 13.45 -10.63
N PHE A 57 -11.31 12.35 -10.20
CA PHE A 57 -10.97 11.20 -11.04
C PHE A 57 -11.65 9.90 -10.57
N ASP A 58 -12.54 9.99 -9.57
CA ASP A 58 -13.22 8.86 -8.94
C ASP A 58 -12.27 7.71 -8.59
N CYS A 59 -11.12 8.05 -7.99
CA CYS A 59 -10.05 7.10 -7.69
C CYS A 59 -9.45 7.34 -6.30
N TYR A 60 -8.78 6.32 -5.79
CA TYR A 60 -8.10 6.36 -4.51
C TYR A 60 -6.59 6.37 -4.74
N ARG A 61 -5.92 7.37 -4.16
CA ARG A 61 -4.48 7.49 -4.17
C ARG A 61 -3.92 7.00 -2.84
N ALA A 62 -3.06 6.01 -2.87
CA ALA A 62 -2.29 5.53 -1.72
C ALA A 62 -0.84 6.02 -1.86
N GLU A 63 -0.37 6.74 -0.86
CA GLU A 63 0.97 7.31 -0.80
C GLU A 63 1.67 6.85 0.46
N TRP A 64 2.95 6.50 0.36
CA TRP A 64 3.73 6.15 1.53
C TRP A 64 5.16 6.63 1.45
N SER A 65 5.74 6.86 2.62
CA SER A 65 7.12 7.27 2.81
C SER A 65 7.70 6.64 4.06
N GLU A 66 9.03 6.52 4.12
CA GLU A 66 9.74 6.05 5.31
C GLU A 66 9.51 7.00 6.49
N ALA A 67 9.18 6.46 7.67
CA ALA A 67 8.97 7.22 8.89
C ALA A 67 10.27 7.87 9.40
N SER A 68 11.43 7.27 9.08
CA SER A 68 12.76 7.77 9.46
C SER A 68 13.19 9.02 8.69
N THR A 69 12.52 9.35 7.59
CA THR A 69 12.71 10.64 6.93
C THR A 69 11.73 11.62 7.56
N GLU A 70 12.19 12.33 8.59
CA GLU A 70 11.60 13.58 9.06
C GLU A 70 11.72 14.64 7.94
N ALA A 71 10.96 14.48 6.85
CA ALA A 71 10.78 15.54 5.87
C ALA A 71 9.74 16.52 6.45
N PRO A 72 10.05 17.82 6.54
CA PRO A 72 9.13 18.80 7.11
C PRO A 72 7.82 18.82 6.32
N ALA A 73 6.72 18.98 7.07
CA ALA A 73 5.38 19.16 6.54
C ALA A 73 5.36 20.36 5.57
N GLY A 74 5.35 20.11 4.26
CA GLY A 74 5.19 21.19 3.27
C GLY A 74 5.68 20.95 1.85
N GLY A 75 6.32 19.82 1.53
CA GLY A 75 6.91 19.60 0.19
C GLY A 75 5.99 18.92 -0.81
N SER A 76 4.94 19.59 -1.31
CA SER A 76 4.34 19.22 -2.61
C SER A 76 5.20 19.79 -3.74
N GLY A 77 6.40 19.24 -3.93
CA GLY A 77 7.32 19.59 -5.00
C GLY A 77 8.08 18.35 -5.48
N PRO A 78 8.40 18.23 -6.78
CA PRO A 78 8.99 17.03 -7.36
C PRO A 78 10.41 16.69 -6.87
N ASP A 79 11.03 17.56 -6.04
CA ASP A 79 12.44 17.48 -5.66
C ASP A 79 12.68 17.29 -4.15
N ALA A 80 11.66 16.97 -3.35
CA ALA A 80 11.87 16.60 -1.95
C ALA A 80 12.38 15.15 -1.88
N GLY A 81 13.70 14.98 -1.76
CA GLY A 81 14.44 13.71 -1.76
C GLY A 81 14.18 12.74 -0.60
N GLY A 82 12.91 12.55 -0.21
CA GLY A 82 12.43 11.33 0.42
C GLY A 82 11.70 10.52 -0.66
N SER A 83 11.95 9.22 -0.77
CA SER A 83 11.36 8.37 -1.81
C SER A 83 9.87 8.13 -1.53
N VAL A 84 9.02 9.15 -1.72
CA VAL A 84 7.57 9.05 -1.57
C VAL A 84 7.05 8.24 -2.74
N ARG A 85 6.46 7.09 -2.43
CA ARG A 85 5.86 6.20 -3.43
C ARG A 85 4.36 6.40 -3.45
N THR A 86 3.79 6.32 -4.64
CA THR A 86 2.36 6.55 -4.86
C THR A 86 1.79 5.48 -5.78
N VAL A 87 0.56 5.05 -5.50
CA VAL A 87 -0.25 4.22 -6.39
C VAL A 87 -1.67 4.77 -6.41
N VAL A 88 -2.33 4.64 -7.55
CA VAL A 88 -3.76 4.92 -7.70
C VAL A 88 -4.52 3.64 -8.01
N GLY A 89 -5.64 3.44 -7.31
CA GLY A 89 -6.59 2.35 -7.53
C GLY A 89 -8.00 2.90 -7.72
N ARG A 90 -8.90 2.09 -8.25
CA ARG A 90 -10.31 2.48 -8.42
C ARG A 90 -11.07 2.41 -7.11
N THR A 91 -10.67 1.51 -6.21
CA THR A 91 -11.20 1.41 -4.85
C THR A 91 -10.09 1.62 -3.82
N CYS A 92 -10.50 1.93 -2.58
CA CYS A 92 -9.58 2.07 -1.46
C CYS A 92 -8.80 0.77 -1.21
N ASP A 93 -9.49 -0.38 -1.24
CA ASP A 93 -8.89 -1.70 -1.04
C ASP A 93 -7.83 -2.02 -2.11
N GLU A 94 -8.14 -1.75 -3.37
CA GLU A 94 -7.22 -1.99 -4.48
C GLU A 94 -5.93 -1.18 -4.32
N ALA A 95 -6.07 0.13 -4.04
CA ALA A 95 -4.94 1.01 -3.83
C ALA A 95 -4.09 0.58 -2.62
N ALA A 96 -4.74 0.20 -1.52
CA ALA A 96 -4.07 -0.24 -0.30
C ALA A 96 -3.31 -1.56 -0.49
N VAL A 97 -3.96 -2.59 -1.04
CA VAL A 97 -3.35 -3.91 -1.27
C VAL A 97 -2.17 -3.81 -2.23
N TYR A 98 -2.31 -3.04 -3.31
CA TYR A 98 -1.22 -2.86 -4.27
C TYR A 98 -0.05 -2.08 -3.67
N ALA A 99 -0.33 -1.04 -2.86
CA ALA A 99 0.71 -0.31 -2.15
C ALA A 99 1.53 -1.26 -1.25
N LEU A 100 0.85 -2.16 -0.53
CA LEU A 100 1.52 -3.15 0.33
C LEU A 100 2.42 -4.09 -0.47
N ALA A 101 1.94 -4.59 -1.61
CA ALA A 101 2.73 -5.45 -2.49
C ALA A 101 3.99 -4.74 -2.98
N LEU A 102 3.89 -3.47 -3.38
CA LEU A 102 5.03 -2.67 -3.81
C LEU A 102 6.02 -2.42 -2.67
N MET A 103 5.55 -2.04 -1.49
CA MET A 103 6.41 -1.80 -0.33
C MET A 103 7.21 -3.06 0.03
N ARG A 104 6.54 -4.22 0.13
CA ARG A 104 7.18 -5.51 0.40
C ARG A 104 8.19 -5.90 -0.68
N ARG A 105 7.85 -5.68 -1.95
CA ARG A 105 8.76 -5.97 -3.08
C ARG A 105 10.01 -5.11 -3.03
N SER A 106 9.87 -3.83 -2.70
CA SER A 106 11.03 -2.95 -2.57
C SER A 106 11.88 -3.26 -1.35
N ALA A 107 11.29 -3.71 -0.24
CA ALA A 107 12.04 -4.18 0.93
C ALA A 107 12.86 -5.45 0.59
N ALA A 108 12.27 -6.39 -0.15
CA ALA A 108 12.99 -7.58 -0.63
C ALA A 108 14.17 -7.22 -1.56
N MET A 109 14.00 -6.20 -2.40
CA MET A 109 15.03 -5.76 -3.35
C MET A 109 16.16 -4.92 -2.70
N ALA A 110 15.95 -4.40 -1.48
CA ALA A 110 16.96 -3.64 -0.74
C ALA A 110 17.96 -4.52 0.05
N THR A 111 17.81 -5.85 0.01
CA THR A 111 18.63 -6.79 0.81
C THR A 111 19.75 -7.47 0.00
N ILE A 112 20.29 -6.79 -1.02
CA ILE A 112 21.40 -7.27 -1.89
C ILE A 112 22.54 -6.25 -1.93
#